data_AF-A0A8D0RDA1-F1
#
_entry.id   AF-A0A8D0RDA1-F1
#
_cell.length_a   1.000
_cell.length_b   1.000
_cell.length_c   1.000
_cell.angle_alpha   90.00
_cell.angle_beta   90.00
_cell.angle_gamma   90.00
#
_symmetry.space_group_name_H-M   'P 1'
#
loop_
_entity.id
_entity.type
_entity.pdbx_description
1 polymer ?
#
loop_
_entity_poly.entity_id
_entity_poly.type
_entity_poly.pdbx_seq_one_letter_code
_entity_poly.pdbx_strand_id
1 'polypeptide(L)'
;MHSASASPDMENMNKRDQSFMTNQRNDSSGNLVLCMKNEIRSTKYKPVDYQQLQALTEAKRLASASAELKIRKAVQTSKISKEQTLIKQHKQVWWQEHQRLNEVRCKIESEIKSFLNEENIGNECLSDLMNFEQELSEQGCAYLKNVIDPIQQLRADLKYRQYHISQHPHSHSEFNSVKVLEEVDFVKKQLKAVFESLKLEQQKIENSISDWSVKIADHSSEERSNLLSELPMELEALECPYPDLKSSILNGFRDFTEKYQKKLQVLDQQLEDIYRNYQLSDEDHWLYQAILDQYPGNLCGRRTLYLDMLQRYFPHKSRHDLVEHEKYCDQYRFAKEQRKILMSNWHKNRRDFIQKAVLTLAEACTAHEMESMLAKDRKKQQEVCADLKAKVLQWRAHQEEVARLEMEISARRREKEEEKEKLWKKKELLQREEKKKKIRQYWAKKEQKWQEMEMRDLQRLEELKKLMAEQSVKDRERVKYRQEVLEKCLMEKKEVALQEALEEEERERRLEALRKQVAIVAQFDPVRMMSDTMASKARMGIGIEEEFILQKPLFTLNTYNEQQIISDPRLRFELALREAGLHKTFYAKQLLPKISPQKPPRKDMESTIFKI
;
A
#
# COMPACT_ATOMS: atom_id res chain seq x y z
N MET A 1 32.19 -30.76 -10.93
CA MET A 1 32.46 -31.63 -12.09
C MET A 1 33.75 -31.15 -12.74
N HIS A 2 34.81 -31.92 -12.56
CA HIS A 2 36.16 -31.60 -13.02
C HIS A 2 36.32 -31.98 -14.49
N SER A 3 36.75 -31.02 -15.31
CA SER A 3 37.42 -31.29 -16.58
C SER A 3 38.41 -30.16 -16.81
N ALA A 4 39.65 -30.41 -16.38
CA ALA A 4 40.81 -29.58 -16.59
C ALA A 4 41.26 -29.68 -18.06
N SER A 5 41.35 -28.56 -18.76
CA SER A 5 42.06 -28.45 -20.03
C SER A 5 43.43 -27.82 -19.78
N ALA A 6 44.46 -28.64 -19.86
CA ALA A 6 45.85 -28.28 -19.69
C ALA A 6 46.35 -27.37 -20.84
N SER A 7 47.07 -26.31 -20.45
CA SER A 7 47.97 -25.54 -21.32
C SER A 7 49.11 -26.42 -21.85
N PRO A 8 49.66 -26.16 -23.06
CA PRO A 8 50.99 -26.62 -23.38
C PRO A 8 52.00 -25.57 -22.89
N ASP A 9 52.73 -25.95 -21.84
CA ASP A 9 53.91 -25.26 -21.36
C ASP A 9 54.96 -25.12 -22.47
N MET A 10 55.60 -23.95 -22.49
CA MET A 10 56.87 -23.71 -23.15
C MET A 10 57.93 -24.60 -22.51
N GLU A 11 58.26 -25.72 -23.16
CA GLU A 11 59.45 -26.50 -22.84
C GLU A 11 60.71 -25.72 -23.23
N ASN A 12 61.26 -25.09 -22.20
CA ASN A 12 62.65 -24.71 -22.06
C ASN A 12 63.54 -25.94 -22.35
N MET A 13 64.17 -25.99 -23.53
CA MET A 13 65.10 -27.05 -23.91
C MET A 13 66.40 -26.92 -23.11
N ASN A 14 66.34 -27.41 -21.88
CA ASN A 14 67.51 -27.75 -21.08
C ASN A 14 68.34 -28.80 -21.83
N LYS A 15 69.64 -28.51 -21.91
CA LYS A 15 70.72 -29.40 -22.29
C LYS A 15 70.48 -30.80 -21.72
N ARG A 16 70.18 -31.78 -22.58
CA ARG A 16 70.42 -33.19 -22.26
C ARG A 16 71.84 -33.50 -22.67
N ASP A 17 72.72 -33.56 -21.68
CA ASP A 17 73.97 -34.32 -21.76
C ASP A 17 73.58 -35.79 -21.96
N GLN A 18 73.49 -36.20 -23.22
CA GLN A 18 73.37 -37.59 -23.57
C GLN A 18 74.77 -38.19 -23.42
N SER A 19 74.96 -38.91 -22.31
CA SER A 19 76.19 -39.63 -22.00
C SER A 19 76.55 -40.53 -23.18
N PHE A 20 77.70 -40.26 -23.80
CA PHE A 20 78.31 -41.15 -24.78
C PHE A 20 78.58 -42.51 -24.10
N MET A 21 77.69 -43.48 -24.30
CA MET A 21 77.96 -44.88 -24.00
C MET A 21 79.04 -45.36 -24.98
N THR A 22 80.29 -45.30 -24.53
CA THR A 22 81.40 -45.97 -25.19
C THR A 22 81.26 -47.46 -24.89
N ASN A 23 80.84 -48.24 -25.89
CA ASN A 23 81.04 -49.69 -25.86
C ASN A 23 82.55 -49.96 -25.92
N GLN A 24 83.21 -50.00 -24.76
CA GLN A 24 84.52 -50.61 -24.62
C GLN A 24 84.38 -52.10 -24.93
N ARG A 25 84.89 -52.54 -26.08
CA ARG A 25 85.29 -53.94 -26.24
C ARG A 25 86.52 -54.16 -25.35
N ASN A 26 86.29 -54.68 -24.15
CA ASN A 26 87.32 -55.27 -23.31
C ASN A 26 87.74 -56.60 -23.93
N ASP A 27 88.77 -56.60 -24.75
CA ASP A 27 89.58 -57.79 -25.01
C ASP A 27 91.05 -57.38 -25.03
N SER A 28 91.87 -58.07 -24.24
CA SER A 28 93.33 -57.96 -24.12
C SER A 28 93.94 -56.86 -23.23
N SER A 29 93.63 -56.89 -21.93
CA SER A 29 94.43 -56.20 -20.88
C SER A 29 95.16 -57.19 -19.97
N GLY A 30 95.73 -58.25 -20.55
CA GLY A 30 96.38 -59.34 -19.80
C GLY A 30 97.87 -59.60 -20.10
N ASN A 31 98.51 -58.89 -21.04
CA ASN A 31 99.91 -59.18 -21.43
C ASN A 31 100.71 -57.90 -21.70
N LEU A 32 100.82 -57.00 -20.73
CA LEU A 32 101.65 -55.79 -20.85
C LEU A 32 102.42 -55.49 -19.55
N VAL A 33 103.02 -56.53 -18.98
CA VAL A 33 104.06 -56.43 -17.96
C VAL A 33 105.15 -57.43 -18.33
N LEU A 34 106.41 -56.97 -18.33
CA LEU A 34 107.66 -57.66 -18.68
C LEU A 34 108.03 -57.75 -20.18
N CYS A 35 108.64 -56.67 -20.71
CA CYS A 35 109.84 -56.80 -21.55
C CYS A 35 110.56 -55.44 -21.75
N MET A 36 111.10 -54.85 -20.68
CA MET A 36 112.17 -53.86 -20.80
C MET A 36 113.49 -54.60 -20.58
N LYS A 37 114.42 -54.47 -21.54
CA LYS A 37 115.72 -55.18 -21.67
C LYS A 37 115.61 -56.52 -22.40
N ASN A 38 115.49 -56.45 -23.72
CA ASN A 38 116.38 -57.14 -24.66
C ASN A 38 115.96 -56.74 -26.09
N GLU A 39 116.94 -56.45 -26.92
CA GLU A 39 116.80 -56.10 -28.33
C GLU A 39 116.17 -57.27 -29.10
N ILE A 40 114.84 -57.32 -29.16
CA ILE A 40 114.12 -58.20 -30.07
C ILE A 40 113.03 -57.37 -30.73
N ARG A 41 113.24 -57.06 -32.01
CA ARG A 41 112.26 -56.42 -32.88
C ARG A 41 110.94 -57.18 -32.83
N SER A 42 109.95 -56.67 -32.11
CA SER A 42 108.59 -57.20 -32.18
C SER A 42 107.94 -56.75 -33.48
N THR A 43 107.92 -57.62 -34.48
CA THR A 43 107.25 -57.49 -35.79
C THR A 43 105.72 -57.59 -35.69
N LYS A 44 105.09 -57.10 -34.61
CA LYS A 44 103.65 -57.28 -34.36
C LYS A 44 102.79 -56.01 -34.48
N TYR A 45 103.37 -54.85 -34.76
CA TYR A 45 102.61 -53.65 -35.11
C TYR A 45 103.05 -53.17 -36.50
N LYS A 46 102.13 -53.20 -37.47
CA LYS A 46 102.35 -52.53 -38.76
C LYS A 46 102.57 -51.04 -38.48
N PRO A 47 103.53 -50.37 -39.14
CA PRO A 47 103.68 -48.93 -39.02
C PRO A 47 102.34 -48.25 -39.33
N VAL A 48 101.89 -47.35 -38.46
CA VAL A 48 100.66 -46.60 -38.67
C VAL A 48 100.86 -45.73 -39.91
N ASP A 49 100.13 -46.04 -40.97
CA ASP A 49 100.16 -45.27 -42.21
C ASP A 49 99.40 -43.96 -41.98
N TYR A 50 100.13 -42.93 -41.59
CA TYR A 50 99.62 -41.58 -41.38
C TYR A 50 98.96 -41.01 -42.64
N GLN A 51 99.36 -41.43 -43.85
CA GLN A 51 98.72 -41.02 -45.08
C GLN A 51 97.33 -41.66 -45.21
N GLN A 52 97.21 -42.95 -44.86
CA GLN A 52 95.92 -43.63 -44.84
C GLN A 52 94.96 -43.04 -43.79
N LEU A 53 95.46 -42.65 -42.62
CA LEU A 53 94.66 -42.00 -41.57
C LEU A 53 94.23 -40.59 -41.97
N GLN A 54 95.11 -39.80 -42.60
CA GLN A 54 94.76 -38.50 -43.16
C GLN A 54 93.70 -38.65 -44.26
N ALA A 55 93.87 -39.61 -45.18
CA ALA A 55 92.89 -39.90 -46.22
C ALA A 55 91.52 -40.31 -45.63
N LEU A 56 91.49 -41.12 -44.57
CA LEU A 56 90.25 -41.48 -43.87
C LEU A 56 89.60 -40.27 -43.17
N THR A 57 90.40 -39.38 -42.58
CA THR A 57 89.91 -38.18 -41.90
C THR A 57 89.36 -37.17 -42.91
N GLU A 58 90.05 -36.96 -44.03
CA GLU A 58 89.59 -36.14 -45.15
C GLU A 58 88.33 -36.72 -45.78
N ALA A 59 88.27 -38.04 -45.99
CA ALA A 59 87.07 -38.72 -46.48
C ALA A 59 85.89 -38.55 -45.52
N LYS A 60 86.11 -38.64 -44.20
CA LYS A 60 85.07 -38.36 -43.18
C LYS A 60 84.66 -36.89 -43.18
N ARG A 61 85.59 -35.95 -43.36
CA ARG A 61 85.31 -34.51 -43.47
C ARG A 61 84.50 -34.17 -44.72
N LEU A 62 84.81 -34.80 -45.86
CA LEU A 62 84.04 -34.66 -47.09
C LEU A 62 82.66 -35.30 -46.94
N ALA A 63 82.56 -36.46 -46.28
CA ALA A 63 81.29 -37.11 -45.99
C ALA A 63 80.42 -36.25 -45.05
N SER A 64 80.98 -35.65 -44.00
CA SER A 64 80.25 -34.75 -43.10
C SER A 64 79.82 -33.46 -43.80
N ALA A 65 80.69 -32.85 -44.62
CA ALA A 65 80.33 -31.69 -45.44
C ALA A 65 79.20 -32.03 -46.44
N SER A 66 79.23 -33.23 -47.04
CA SER A 66 78.15 -33.69 -47.92
C SER A 66 76.84 -33.92 -47.18
N ALA A 67 76.90 -34.42 -45.93
CA ALA A 67 75.73 -34.59 -45.07
C ALA A 67 75.16 -33.23 -44.65
N GLU A 68 76.01 -32.27 -44.27
CA GLU A 68 75.59 -30.91 -43.93
C GLU A 68 74.95 -30.20 -45.13
N LEU A 69 75.50 -30.36 -46.34
CA LEU A 69 74.91 -29.83 -47.56
C LEU A 69 73.52 -30.44 -47.83
N LYS A 70 73.35 -31.74 -47.61
CA LYS A 70 72.05 -32.41 -47.72
C LYS A 70 71.05 -31.89 -46.68
N ILE A 71 71.47 -31.68 -45.44
CA ILE A 71 70.64 -31.08 -44.39
C ILE A 71 70.22 -29.66 -44.77
N ARG A 72 71.16 -28.81 -45.23
CA ARG A 72 70.85 -27.45 -45.68
C ARG A 72 69.84 -27.44 -46.84
N LYS A 73 69.99 -28.34 -47.83
CA LYS A 73 69.04 -28.50 -48.93
C LYS A 73 67.66 -28.99 -48.45
N ALA A 74 67.61 -29.95 -47.53
CA ALA A 74 66.35 -30.41 -46.93
C ALA A 74 65.64 -29.30 -46.15
N VAL A 75 66.39 -28.48 -45.40
CA VAL A 75 65.83 -27.31 -44.69
C VAL A 75 65.31 -26.26 -45.66
N GLN A 76 66.03 -25.95 -46.73
CA GLN A 76 65.58 -25.00 -47.75
C GLN A 76 64.30 -25.48 -48.47
N THR A 77 64.26 -26.75 -48.89
CA THR A 77 63.07 -27.33 -49.52
C THR A 77 61.87 -27.36 -48.57
N SER A 78 62.08 -27.66 -47.29
CA SER A 78 61.03 -27.55 -46.26
C SER A 78 60.52 -26.10 -46.09
N LYS A 79 61.42 -25.10 -46.06
CA LYS A 79 61.03 -23.69 -46.00
C LYS A 79 60.20 -23.26 -47.22
N ILE A 80 60.63 -23.61 -48.42
CA ILE A 80 59.91 -23.31 -49.67
C ILE A 80 58.54 -23.99 -49.68
N SER A 81 58.45 -25.26 -49.26
CA SER A 81 57.19 -25.99 -49.16
C SER A 81 56.21 -25.34 -48.19
N LYS A 82 56.67 -24.89 -47.02
CA LYS A 82 55.84 -24.16 -46.04
C LYS A 82 55.33 -22.84 -46.62
N GLU A 83 56.21 -22.09 -47.26
CA GLU A 83 55.87 -20.82 -47.92
C GLU A 83 54.84 -21.00 -49.03
N GLN A 84 55.02 -22.00 -49.90
CA GLN A 84 54.04 -22.33 -50.94
C GLN A 84 52.68 -22.72 -50.35
N THR A 85 52.67 -23.40 -49.20
CA THR A 85 51.42 -23.77 -48.52
C THR A 85 50.72 -22.54 -47.96
N LEU A 86 51.44 -21.61 -47.33
CA LEU A 86 50.91 -20.33 -46.85
C LEU A 86 50.34 -19.49 -47.99
N ILE A 87 51.08 -19.33 -49.09
CA ILE A 87 50.61 -18.58 -50.26
C ILE A 87 49.33 -19.20 -50.84
N LYS A 88 49.21 -20.53 -50.88
CA LYS A 88 47.97 -21.20 -51.31
C LYS A 88 46.80 -20.87 -50.39
N GLN A 89 47.03 -20.84 -49.07
CA GLN A 89 46.01 -20.45 -48.10
C GLN A 89 45.57 -19.00 -48.29
N HIS A 90 46.51 -18.06 -48.44
CA HIS A 90 46.17 -16.64 -48.69
C HIS A 90 45.40 -16.44 -49.99
N LYS A 91 45.81 -17.11 -51.08
CA LYS A 91 45.06 -17.08 -52.35
C LYS A 91 43.64 -17.58 -52.22
N GLN A 92 43.42 -18.63 -51.42
CA GLN A 92 42.08 -19.14 -51.16
C GLN A 92 41.24 -18.12 -50.38
N VAL A 93 41.81 -17.48 -49.35
CA VAL A 93 41.13 -16.42 -48.59
C VAL A 93 40.77 -15.25 -49.50
N TRP A 94 41.69 -14.76 -50.31
CA TRP A 94 41.42 -13.67 -51.24
C TRP A 94 40.37 -14.00 -52.28
N TRP A 95 40.33 -15.24 -52.75
CA TRP A 95 39.30 -15.67 -53.69
C TRP A 95 37.90 -15.67 -53.04
N GLN A 96 37.80 -16.17 -51.80
CA GLN A 96 36.56 -16.12 -51.02
C GLN A 96 36.12 -14.68 -50.72
N GLU A 97 37.06 -13.83 -50.31
CA GLU A 97 36.75 -12.44 -50.00
C GLU A 97 36.37 -11.64 -51.25
N HIS A 98 37.03 -11.88 -52.38
CA HIS A 98 36.63 -11.29 -53.66
C HIS A 98 35.18 -11.67 -54.03
N GLN A 99 34.81 -12.94 -53.85
CA GLN A 99 33.43 -13.37 -54.07
C GLN A 99 32.46 -12.66 -53.13
N ARG A 100 32.76 -12.61 -51.82
CA ARG A 100 31.94 -11.92 -50.83
C ARG A 100 31.77 -10.44 -51.14
N LEU A 101 32.86 -9.74 -51.46
CA LEU A 101 32.83 -8.32 -51.83
C LEU A 101 32.03 -8.08 -53.10
N ASN A 102 32.14 -8.98 -54.08
CA ASN A 102 31.34 -8.90 -55.30
C ASN A 102 29.84 -9.08 -55.01
N GLU A 103 29.47 -10.04 -54.17
CA GLU A 103 28.08 -10.26 -53.73
C GLU A 103 27.53 -9.03 -52.97
N VAL A 104 28.30 -8.49 -52.02
CA VAL A 104 27.93 -7.29 -51.27
C VAL A 104 27.80 -6.08 -52.18
N ARG A 105 28.73 -5.89 -53.12
CA ARG A 105 28.64 -4.83 -54.13
C ARG A 105 27.36 -4.97 -54.95
N CYS A 106 27.10 -6.14 -55.52
CA CYS A 106 25.89 -6.35 -56.32
C CYS A 106 24.61 -6.10 -55.50
N LYS A 107 24.60 -6.49 -54.22
CA LYS A 107 23.49 -6.22 -53.31
C LYS A 107 23.29 -4.72 -53.09
N ILE A 108 24.34 -3.99 -52.72
CA ILE A 108 24.27 -2.53 -52.49
C ILE A 108 23.90 -1.80 -53.77
N GLU A 109 24.49 -2.16 -54.91
CA GLU A 109 24.11 -1.59 -56.22
C GLU A 109 22.63 -1.83 -56.54
N SER A 110 22.09 -3.01 -56.21
CA SER A 110 20.67 -3.28 -56.37
C SER A 110 19.79 -2.47 -55.41
N GLU A 111 20.22 -2.26 -54.16
CA GLU A 111 19.53 -1.44 -53.17
C GLU A 111 19.52 0.05 -53.56
N ILE A 112 20.66 0.57 -54.06
CA ILE A 112 20.76 1.93 -54.60
C ILE A 112 19.84 2.08 -55.81
N LYS A 113 19.88 1.15 -56.76
CA LYS A 113 19.00 1.18 -57.93
C LYS A 113 17.53 1.08 -57.54
N SER A 114 17.15 0.25 -56.56
CA SER A 114 15.77 0.21 -56.07
C SER A 114 15.37 1.54 -55.42
N PHE A 115 16.25 2.13 -54.62
CA PHE A 115 15.99 3.41 -53.96
C PHE A 115 15.82 4.57 -54.96
N LEU A 116 16.57 4.55 -56.05
CA LEU A 116 16.46 5.54 -57.14
C LEU A 116 15.28 5.27 -58.09
N ASN A 117 14.84 4.01 -58.24
CA ASN A 117 13.74 3.62 -59.14
C ASN A 117 12.36 3.59 -58.47
N GLU A 118 12.28 3.45 -57.14
CA GLU A 118 11.02 3.66 -56.43
C GLU A 118 10.49 5.04 -56.84
N GLU A 119 9.29 5.08 -57.45
CA GLU A 119 8.58 6.30 -57.83
C GLU A 119 8.30 7.15 -56.57
N ASN A 120 9.34 7.78 -56.04
CA ASN A 120 9.30 8.65 -54.88
C ASN A 120 8.78 9.99 -55.37
N ILE A 121 7.46 10.03 -55.52
CA ILE A 121 6.66 11.23 -55.81
C ILE A 121 7.10 12.32 -54.81
N GLY A 122 7.94 13.25 -55.27
CA GLY A 122 8.18 14.52 -54.58
C GLY A 122 9.60 14.82 -54.08
N ASN A 123 10.64 14.04 -54.39
CA ASN A 123 12.01 14.35 -53.95
C ASN A 123 12.91 14.79 -55.12
N GLU A 124 12.89 16.10 -55.46
CA GLU A 124 13.66 16.70 -56.58
C GLU A 124 15.16 16.33 -56.54
N CYS A 125 15.74 16.21 -55.33
CA CYS A 125 17.15 15.86 -55.13
C CYS A 125 17.53 14.46 -55.65
N LEU A 126 16.63 13.48 -55.62
CA LEU A 126 16.91 12.12 -56.13
C LEU A 126 16.88 12.09 -57.67
N SER A 127 16.01 12.89 -58.27
CA SER A 127 15.96 13.08 -59.73
C SER A 127 17.23 13.72 -60.24
N ASP A 128 17.77 14.71 -59.52
CA ASP A 128 19.06 15.33 -59.85
C ASP A 128 20.21 14.31 -59.82
N LEU A 129 20.22 13.38 -58.84
CA LEU A 129 21.23 12.32 -58.77
C LEU A 129 21.17 11.35 -59.95
N MET A 130 19.97 11.00 -60.43
CA MET A 130 19.81 10.18 -61.64
C MET A 130 20.31 10.90 -62.89
N ASN A 131 20.02 12.20 -63.00
CA ASN A 131 20.53 13.04 -64.08
C ASN A 131 22.07 13.10 -64.05
N PHE A 132 22.67 13.27 -62.87
CA PHE A 132 24.13 13.24 -62.70
C PHE A 132 24.73 11.87 -63.03
N GLU A 133 24.09 10.75 -62.66
CA GLU A 133 24.55 9.40 -63.04
C GLU A 133 24.59 9.24 -64.56
N GLN A 134 23.51 9.68 -65.23
CA GLN A 134 23.44 9.62 -66.68
C GLN A 134 24.49 10.51 -67.35
N GLU A 135 24.64 11.76 -66.89
CA GLU A 135 25.66 12.68 -67.39
C GLU A 135 27.08 12.12 -67.19
N LEU A 136 27.38 11.53 -66.03
CA LEU A 136 28.66 10.89 -65.75
C LEU A 136 28.91 9.67 -66.62
N SER A 137 27.87 8.87 -66.90
CA SER A 137 27.95 7.72 -67.81
C SER A 137 28.23 8.17 -69.24
N GLU A 138 27.56 9.21 -69.72
CA GLU A 138 27.77 9.78 -71.05
C GLU A 138 29.16 10.42 -71.18
N GLN A 139 29.60 11.19 -70.18
CA GLN A 139 30.95 11.76 -70.09
C GLN A 139 32.00 10.65 -70.04
N GLY A 140 31.78 9.60 -69.24
CA GLY A 140 32.67 8.44 -69.16
C GLY A 140 32.78 7.69 -70.49
N CYS A 141 31.67 7.50 -71.21
CA CYS A 141 31.67 6.89 -72.53
C CYS A 141 32.40 7.75 -73.57
N ALA A 142 32.18 9.07 -73.56
CA ALA A 142 32.87 10.01 -74.44
C ALA A 142 34.38 10.04 -74.15
N TYR A 143 34.75 10.06 -72.86
CA TYR A 143 36.13 10.02 -72.41
C TYR A 143 36.83 8.72 -72.83
N LEU A 144 36.20 7.57 -72.59
CA LEU A 144 36.73 6.26 -72.99
C LEU A 144 36.96 6.19 -74.50
N LYS A 145 36.01 6.67 -75.32
CA LYS A 145 36.18 6.77 -76.77
C LYS A 145 37.37 7.66 -77.13
N ASN A 146 37.43 8.87 -76.58
CA ASN A 146 38.50 9.83 -76.88
C ASN A 146 39.90 9.36 -76.49
N VAL A 147 40.04 8.51 -75.46
CA VAL A 147 41.34 7.98 -75.01
C VAL A 147 41.69 6.65 -75.66
N ILE A 148 40.71 5.76 -75.82
CA ILE A 148 40.92 4.39 -76.32
C ILE A 148 40.95 4.35 -77.85
N ASP A 149 40.10 5.11 -78.54
CA ASP A 149 40.00 5.07 -80.00
C ASP A 149 41.32 5.46 -80.68
N PRO A 150 42.07 6.50 -80.25
CA PRO A 150 43.38 6.79 -80.81
C PRO A 150 44.40 5.65 -80.61
N ILE A 151 44.34 4.94 -79.48
CA ILE A 151 45.21 3.79 -79.20
C ILE A 151 44.83 2.60 -80.08
N GLN A 152 43.53 2.34 -80.23
CA GLN A 152 43.03 1.25 -81.07
C GLN A 152 43.27 1.52 -82.55
N GLN A 153 43.08 2.75 -83.02
CA GLN A 153 43.41 3.20 -84.37
C GLN A 153 44.91 3.07 -84.62
N LEU A 154 45.78 3.58 -83.72
CA LEU A 154 47.23 3.41 -83.84
C LEU A 154 47.61 1.92 -83.88
N ARG A 155 47.00 1.08 -83.05
CA ARG A 155 47.24 -0.37 -83.04
C ARG A 155 46.78 -1.04 -84.33
N ALA A 156 45.64 -0.64 -84.88
CA ALA A 156 45.10 -1.16 -86.13
C ALA A 156 45.97 -0.74 -87.32
N ASP A 157 46.38 0.54 -87.38
CA ASP A 157 47.28 1.09 -88.40
C ASP A 157 48.65 0.41 -88.37
N LEU A 158 49.23 0.22 -87.18
CA LEU A 158 50.49 -0.49 -87.03
C LEU A 158 50.37 -1.95 -87.49
N LYS A 159 49.28 -2.64 -87.15
CA LYS A 159 49.02 -4.00 -87.64
C LYS A 159 48.85 -4.04 -89.16
N TYR A 160 48.07 -3.13 -89.73
CA TYR A 160 47.84 -3.03 -91.17
C TYR A 160 49.16 -2.81 -91.92
N ARG A 161 49.98 -1.83 -91.47
CA ARG A 161 51.32 -1.56 -92.02
C ARG A 161 52.23 -2.79 -91.89
N GLN A 162 52.18 -3.52 -90.77
CA GLN A 162 52.93 -4.77 -90.57
C GLN A 162 52.51 -5.88 -91.55
N TYR A 163 51.20 -6.07 -91.76
CA TYR A 163 50.68 -7.06 -92.73
C TYR A 163 51.09 -6.73 -94.16
N HIS A 164 51.08 -5.45 -94.55
CA HIS A 164 51.53 -5.01 -95.88
C HIS A 164 53.04 -5.21 -96.12
N ILE A 165 53.87 -4.98 -95.09
CA ILE A 165 55.32 -5.28 -95.15
C ILE A 165 55.55 -6.79 -95.33
N SER A 166 54.71 -7.64 -94.72
CA SER A 166 54.82 -9.10 -94.84
C SER A 166 54.37 -9.65 -96.20
N GLN A 167 53.50 -8.95 -96.95
CA GLN A 167 52.97 -9.43 -98.24
C GLN A 167 53.73 -8.93 -99.47
N HIS A 168 54.39 -7.76 -99.41
CA HIS A 168 55.14 -7.19 -100.54
C HIS A 168 56.56 -6.73 -100.13
N PRO A 169 57.56 -7.62 -100.15
CA PRO A 169 58.94 -7.28 -99.77
C PRO A 169 59.70 -6.44 -100.82
N HIS A 170 59.15 -6.21 -102.01
CA HIS A 170 59.88 -5.66 -103.17
C HIS A 170 59.35 -4.32 -103.72
N SER A 171 58.32 -3.73 -103.10
CA SER A 171 57.96 -2.34 -103.39
C SER A 171 58.80 -1.41 -102.51
N HIS A 172 59.83 -0.77 -103.09
CA HIS A 172 60.58 0.34 -102.50
C HIS A 172 59.70 1.60 -102.37
N SER A 173 58.59 1.51 -101.63
CA SER A 173 58.03 2.71 -101.02
C SER A 173 58.89 2.98 -99.79
N GLU A 174 59.51 4.14 -99.73
CA GLU A 174 60.17 4.65 -98.52
C GLU A 174 59.15 4.62 -97.38
N PHE A 175 59.14 3.51 -96.62
CA PHE A 175 58.38 3.43 -95.39
C PHE A 175 58.95 4.49 -94.47
N ASN A 176 58.21 5.58 -94.30
CA ASN A 176 58.54 6.69 -93.43
C ASN A 176 58.47 6.22 -91.96
N SER A 177 59.44 5.42 -91.53
CA SER A 177 59.60 4.96 -90.14
C SER A 177 59.63 6.13 -89.16
N VAL A 178 60.17 7.27 -89.62
CA VAL A 178 60.16 8.55 -88.90
C VAL A 178 58.73 9.05 -88.63
N LYS A 179 57.84 9.04 -89.63
CA LYS A 179 56.43 9.46 -89.44
C LYS A 179 55.66 8.52 -88.52
N VAL A 180 55.94 7.21 -88.56
CA VAL A 180 55.32 6.24 -87.64
C VAL A 180 55.76 6.48 -86.19
N LEU A 181 57.04 6.77 -85.97
CA LEU A 181 57.56 7.13 -84.64
C LEU A 181 56.97 8.45 -84.14
N GLU A 182 56.80 9.44 -85.02
CA GLU A 182 56.13 10.70 -84.70
C GLU A 182 54.66 10.49 -84.30
N GLU A 183 53.90 9.65 -85.01
CA GLU A 183 52.52 9.28 -84.66
C GLU A 183 52.43 8.57 -83.30
N VAL A 184 53.33 7.62 -83.04
CA VAL A 184 53.40 6.90 -81.74
C VAL A 184 53.75 7.85 -80.60
N ASP A 185 54.73 8.74 -80.80
CA ASP A 185 55.13 9.71 -79.79
C ASP A 185 54.07 10.79 -79.58
N PHE A 186 53.31 11.15 -80.61
CA PHE A 186 52.15 12.02 -80.50
C PHE A 186 51.08 11.40 -79.60
N VAL A 187 50.65 10.16 -79.86
CA VAL A 187 49.65 9.46 -79.03
C VAL A 187 50.15 9.25 -77.60
N LYS A 188 51.43 8.93 -77.40
CA LYS A 188 52.04 8.85 -76.06
C LYS A 188 51.99 10.19 -75.31
N LYS A 189 52.31 11.30 -75.99
CA LYS A 189 52.24 12.65 -75.40
C LYS A 189 50.81 13.01 -75.04
N GLN A 190 49.85 12.68 -75.91
CA GLN A 190 48.43 12.88 -75.67
C GLN A 190 47.95 12.10 -74.45
N LEU A 191 48.31 10.81 -74.37
CA LEU A 191 47.97 9.94 -73.24
C LEU A 191 48.60 10.45 -71.93
N LYS A 192 49.86 10.87 -71.97
CA LYS A 192 50.55 11.45 -70.81
C LYS A 192 49.86 12.73 -70.34
N ALA A 193 49.49 13.62 -71.26
CA ALA A 193 48.77 14.85 -70.92
C ALA A 193 47.41 14.54 -70.26
N VAL A 194 46.68 13.56 -70.78
CA VAL A 194 45.41 13.09 -70.20
C VAL A 194 45.61 12.46 -68.80
N PHE A 195 46.67 11.68 -68.59
CA PHE A 195 46.95 11.13 -67.25
C PHE A 195 47.31 12.22 -66.23
N GLU A 196 48.07 13.24 -66.63
CA GLU A 196 48.39 14.36 -65.74
C GLU A 196 47.14 15.20 -65.43
N SER A 197 46.26 15.44 -66.42
CA SER A 197 45.00 16.14 -66.17
C SER A 197 44.08 15.36 -65.24
N LEU A 198 43.94 14.04 -65.44
CA LEU A 198 43.18 13.18 -64.54
C LEU A 198 43.75 13.17 -63.12
N LYS A 199 45.08 13.14 -62.98
CA LYS A 199 45.72 13.16 -61.66
C LYS A 199 45.42 14.47 -60.93
N LEU A 200 45.40 15.60 -61.64
CA LEU A 200 45.02 16.89 -61.08
C LEU A 200 43.54 16.94 -60.69
N GLU A 201 42.65 16.40 -61.53
CA GLU A 201 41.22 16.29 -61.22
C GLU A 201 40.97 15.40 -60.00
N GLN A 202 41.64 14.24 -59.93
CA GLN A 202 41.60 13.35 -58.77
C GLN A 202 42.02 14.09 -57.51
N GLN A 203 43.17 14.77 -57.52
CA GLN A 203 43.63 15.55 -56.37
C GLN A 203 42.63 16.65 -55.97
N LYS A 204 42.02 17.33 -56.95
CA LYS A 204 41.01 18.36 -56.68
C LYS A 204 39.76 17.77 -56.00
N ILE A 205 39.32 16.59 -56.46
CA ILE A 205 38.19 15.87 -55.88
C ILE A 205 38.55 15.36 -54.48
N GLU A 206 39.70 14.73 -54.29
CA GLU A 206 40.19 14.25 -52.99
C GLU A 206 40.29 15.39 -51.97
N ASN A 207 40.81 16.55 -52.37
CA ASN A 207 40.83 17.75 -51.53
C ASN A 207 39.41 18.22 -51.19
N SER A 208 38.50 18.25 -52.17
CA SER A 208 37.10 18.64 -51.94
C SER A 208 36.41 17.67 -50.98
N ILE A 209 36.61 16.36 -51.13
CA ILE A 209 36.05 15.32 -50.25
C ILE A 209 36.63 15.46 -48.84
N SER A 210 37.93 15.73 -48.72
CA SER A 210 38.60 15.96 -47.43
C SER A 210 38.02 17.19 -46.72
N ASP A 211 37.83 18.30 -47.44
CA ASP A 211 37.19 19.51 -46.90
C ASP A 211 35.76 19.22 -46.43
N TRP A 212 35.01 18.41 -47.17
CA TRP A 212 33.67 17.96 -46.75
C TRP A 212 33.71 17.06 -45.52
N SER A 213 34.69 16.16 -45.42
CA SER A 213 34.82 15.26 -44.27
C SER A 213 35.06 16.03 -42.96
N VAL A 214 35.84 17.11 -43.01
CA VAL A 214 36.05 18.03 -41.88
C VAL A 214 34.73 18.73 -41.51
N LYS A 215 34.02 19.28 -42.50
CA LYS A 215 32.71 19.92 -42.28
C LYS A 215 31.69 18.96 -41.66
N ILE A 216 31.62 17.72 -42.13
CA ILE A 216 30.71 16.69 -41.61
C ILE A 216 31.08 16.32 -40.16
N ALA A 217 32.37 16.18 -39.86
CA ALA A 217 32.84 15.89 -38.51
C ALA A 217 32.46 17.03 -37.54
N ASP A 218 32.65 18.28 -37.95
CA ASP A 218 32.29 19.48 -37.18
C ASP A 218 30.79 19.53 -36.89
N HIS A 219 29.95 19.36 -37.93
CA HIS A 219 28.49 19.32 -37.76
C HIS A 219 28.05 18.19 -36.83
N SER A 220 28.68 17.00 -36.93
CA SER A 220 28.34 15.87 -36.06
C SER A 220 28.72 16.09 -34.59
N SER A 221 29.74 16.92 -34.32
CA SER A 221 30.20 17.26 -32.97
C SER A 221 29.28 18.29 -32.32
N GLU A 222 28.88 19.32 -33.08
CA GLU A 222 27.92 20.34 -32.64
C GLU A 222 26.54 19.72 -32.37
N GLU A 223 26.00 18.91 -33.28
CA GLU A 223 24.72 18.23 -33.08
C GLU A 223 24.73 17.32 -31.84
N ARG A 224 25.82 16.59 -31.59
CA ARG A 224 25.96 15.73 -30.40
C ARG A 224 25.96 16.52 -29.09
N SER A 225 26.61 17.68 -29.09
CA SER A 225 26.69 18.55 -27.92
C SER A 225 25.32 19.21 -27.62
N ASN A 226 24.60 19.59 -28.68
CA ASN A 226 23.27 20.20 -28.58
C ASN A 226 22.21 19.18 -28.15
N LEU A 227 22.19 17.97 -28.73
CA LEU A 227 21.24 16.90 -28.37
C LEU A 227 21.32 16.45 -26.91
N LEU A 228 22.50 16.56 -26.30
CA LEU A 228 22.69 16.24 -24.90
C LEU A 228 22.28 17.40 -23.98
N SER A 229 22.33 18.65 -24.44
CA SER A 229 22.03 19.84 -23.62
C SER A 229 20.57 20.30 -23.70
N GLU A 230 19.89 19.99 -24.80
CA GLU A 230 18.52 20.46 -25.04
C GLU A 230 17.51 19.87 -24.06
N LEU A 231 16.77 20.77 -23.41
CA LEU A 231 15.61 20.40 -22.62
C LEU A 231 14.52 19.85 -23.55
N PRO A 232 13.89 18.71 -23.20
CA PRO A 232 12.77 18.20 -23.96
C PRO A 232 11.65 19.24 -24.00
N MET A 233 11.27 19.66 -25.20
CA MET A 233 10.19 20.61 -25.44
C MET A 233 8.89 20.15 -24.77
N GLU A 234 8.70 18.83 -24.66
CA GLU A 234 7.58 18.21 -23.97
C GLU A 234 7.49 18.62 -22.50
N LEU A 235 8.63 18.73 -21.80
CA LEU A 235 8.66 19.14 -20.38
C LEU A 235 8.53 20.66 -20.20
N GLU A 236 8.95 21.43 -21.19
CA GLU A 236 8.86 22.88 -21.15
C GLU A 236 7.44 23.36 -21.41
N ALA A 237 6.77 22.79 -22.43
CA ALA A 237 5.42 23.13 -22.85
C ALA A 237 4.33 22.71 -21.84
N LEU A 238 4.62 21.77 -20.93
CA LEU A 238 3.67 21.32 -19.92
C LEU A 238 3.48 22.37 -18.82
N GLU A 239 2.28 22.93 -18.74
CA GLU A 239 1.86 23.82 -17.64
C GLU A 239 1.56 22.99 -16.39
N CYS A 240 2.15 23.37 -15.26
CA CYS A 240 1.95 22.71 -13.97
C CYS A 240 1.52 23.74 -12.91
N PRO A 241 0.46 23.47 -12.14
CA PRO A 241 -0.02 24.36 -11.08
C PRO A 241 0.94 24.44 -9.88
N TYR A 242 1.91 23.52 -9.79
CA TYR A 242 2.94 23.49 -8.74
C TYR A 242 4.35 23.78 -9.32
N PRO A 243 4.84 25.03 -9.23
CA PRO A 243 6.15 25.42 -9.77
C PRO A 243 7.34 24.67 -9.18
N ASP A 244 7.27 24.34 -7.88
CA ASP A 244 8.32 23.61 -7.17
C ASP A 244 8.49 22.19 -7.71
N LEU A 245 7.38 21.52 -8.07
CA LEU A 245 7.42 20.21 -8.69
C LEU A 245 8.02 20.27 -10.10
N LYS A 246 7.62 21.27 -10.90
CA LYS A 246 8.17 21.47 -12.25
C LYS A 246 9.69 21.73 -12.19
N SER A 247 10.14 22.64 -11.33
CA SER A 247 11.57 22.92 -11.16
C SER A 247 12.37 21.72 -10.63
N SER A 248 11.81 20.92 -9.72
CA SER A 248 12.42 19.69 -9.23
C SER A 248 12.64 18.67 -10.34
N ILE A 249 11.63 18.47 -11.21
CA ILE A 249 11.74 17.57 -12.37
C ILE A 249 12.77 18.06 -13.37
N LEU A 250 12.80 19.36 -13.68
CA LEU A 250 13.78 19.95 -14.60
C LEU A 250 15.22 19.85 -14.07
N ASN A 251 15.42 20.07 -12.77
CA ASN A 251 16.72 19.88 -12.13
C ASN A 251 17.12 18.40 -12.12
N GLY A 252 16.18 17.49 -11.82
CA GLY A 252 16.40 16.06 -11.91
C GLY A 252 16.80 15.59 -13.31
N PHE A 253 16.24 16.21 -14.36
CA PHE A 253 16.64 15.97 -15.74
C PHE A 253 18.05 16.48 -16.03
N ARG A 254 18.39 17.68 -15.57
CA ARG A 254 19.73 18.28 -15.74
C ARG A 254 20.80 17.41 -15.08
N ASP A 255 20.58 16.98 -13.83
CA ASP A 255 21.48 16.09 -13.10
C ASP A 255 21.62 14.72 -13.77
N PHE A 256 20.51 14.19 -14.30
CA PHE A 256 20.51 12.95 -15.07
C PHE A 256 21.38 13.08 -16.32
N THR A 257 21.20 14.14 -17.10
CA THR A 257 21.96 14.42 -18.31
C THR A 257 23.44 14.62 -18.02
N GLU A 258 23.79 15.40 -16.99
CA GLU A 258 25.17 15.67 -16.59
C GLU A 258 25.91 14.36 -16.24
N LYS A 259 25.23 13.41 -15.58
CA LYS A 259 25.81 12.09 -15.27
C LYS A 259 26.18 11.30 -16.53
N TYR A 260 25.36 11.36 -17.58
CA TYR A 260 25.68 10.71 -18.86
C TYR A 260 26.78 11.44 -19.61
N GLN A 261 26.76 12.77 -19.59
CA GLN A 261 27.79 13.59 -20.23
C GLN A 261 29.17 13.33 -19.62
N LYS A 262 29.29 13.29 -18.28
CA LYS A 262 30.55 12.94 -17.60
C LYS A 262 31.05 11.55 -17.98
N LYS A 263 30.15 10.56 -18.06
CA LYS A 263 30.52 9.19 -18.49
C LYS A 263 30.97 9.14 -19.95
N LEU A 264 30.31 9.89 -20.83
CA LEU A 264 30.70 10.01 -22.23
C LEU A 264 32.06 10.68 -22.37
N GLN A 265 32.31 11.78 -21.66
CA GLN A 265 33.61 12.46 -21.65
C GLN A 265 34.73 11.53 -21.18
N VAL A 266 34.51 10.70 -20.15
CA VAL A 266 35.51 9.71 -19.71
C VAL A 266 35.79 8.68 -20.80
N LEU A 267 34.77 8.18 -21.50
CA LEU A 267 34.96 7.24 -22.61
C LEU A 267 35.62 7.89 -23.82
N ASP A 268 35.28 9.14 -24.13
CA ASP A 268 35.88 9.91 -25.22
C ASP A 268 37.36 10.19 -24.92
N GLN A 269 37.70 10.53 -23.67
CA GLN A 269 39.10 10.67 -23.25
C GLN A 269 39.84 9.32 -23.33
N GLN A 270 39.22 8.21 -22.92
CA GLN A 270 39.82 6.89 -23.06
C GLN A 270 40.06 6.51 -24.53
N LEU A 271 39.12 6.85 -25.42
CA LEU A 271 39.27 6.62 -26.86
C LEU A 271 40.41 7.45 -27.44
N GLU A 272 40.50 8.72 -27.06
CA GLU A 272 41.58 9.62 -27.47
C GLU A 272 42.94 9.17 -26.93
N ASP A 273 43.01 8.72 -25.68
CA ASP A 273 44.23 8.17 -25.08
C ASP A 273 44.67 6.89 -25.79
N ILE A 274 43.73 6.01 -26.13
CA ILE A 274 44.04 4.82 -26.96
C ILE A 274 44.51 5.27 -28.34
N TYR A 275 43.88 6.29 -28.95
CA TYR A 275 44.26 6.85 -30.25
C TYR A 275 45.69 7.41 -30.26
N ARG A 276 46.08 8.16 -29.22
CA ARG A 276 47.42 8.74 -29.08
C ARG A 276 48.52 7.70 -28.90
N ASN A 277 48.19 6.52 -28.39
CA ASN A 277 49.13 5.42 -28.18
C ASN A 277 49.34 4.56 -29.43
N TYR A 278 48.64 4.84 -30.54
CA TYR A 278 48.88 4.15 -31.82
C TYR A 278 50.22 4.56 -32.44
N GLN A 279 51.01 3.56 -32.82
CA GLN A 279 52.31 3.74 -33.49
C GLN A 279 52.24 3.62 -35.03
N LEU A 280 51.04 3.49 -35.58
CA LEU A 280 50.78 3.33 -37.01
C LEU A 280 50.09 4.60 -37.53
N SER A 281 50.41 4.99 -38.77
CA SER A 281 49.70 6.05 -39.50
C SER A 281 48.22 5.67 -39.65
N ASP A 282 47.33 6.65 -39.83
CA ASP A 282 45.91 6.42 -40.11
C ASP A 282 45.72 5.54 -41.36
N GLU A 283 46.57 5.73 -42.38
CA GLU A 283 46.59 4.90 -43.59
C GLU A 283 47.02 3.45 -43.29
N ASP A 284 48.04 3.29 -42.44
CA ASP A 284 48.54 1.98 -42.03
C ASP A 284 47.51 1.25 -41.14
N HIS A 285 46.79 1.98 -40.30
CA HIS A 285 45.71 1.46 -39.48
C HIS A 285 44.53 1.00 -40.34
N TRP A 286 44.15 1.80 -41.35
CA TRP A 286 43.14 1.39 -42.33
C TRP A 286 43.57 0.12 -43.07
N LEU A 287 44.83 0.05 -43.52
CA LEU A 287 45.36 -1.13 -44.19
C LEU A 287 45.38 -2.34 -43.24
N TYR A 288 45.74 -2.15 -41.97
CA TYR A 288 45.71 -3.19 -40.94
C TYR A 288 44.29 -3.75 -40.76
N GLN A 289 43.30 -2.87 -40.62
CA GLN A 289 41.90 -3.25 -40.44
C GLN A 289 41.34 -3.92 -41.70
N ALA A 290 41.62 -3.38 -42.88
CA ALA A 290 41.22 -3.96 -44.16
C ALA A 290 41.79 -5.38 -44.34
N ILE A 291 43.05 -5.60 -43.95
CA ILE A 291 43.65 -6.93 -43.97
C ILE A 291 42.93 -7.85 -42.97
N LEU A 292 42.64 -7.42 -41.74
CA LEU A 292 41.91 -8.25 -40.77
C LEU A 292 40.53 -8.69 -41.26
N ASP A 293 39.82 -7.80 -41.96
CA ASP A 293 38.47 -8.03 -42.45
C ASP A 293 38.45 -8.99 -43.66
N GLN A 294 39.53 -9.08 -44.43
CA GLN A 294 39.69 -10.07 -45.50
C GLN A 294 39.72 -11.52 -44.99
N TYR A 295 40.08 -11.75 -43.73
CA TYR A 295 40.19 -13.09 -43.16
C TYR A 295 38.95 -13.43 -42.34
N PRO A 296 38.05 -14.32 -42.80
CA PRO A 296 36.84 -14.69 -42.06
C PRO A 296 37.13 -15.36 -40.71
N GLY A 297 36.23 -15.15 -39.75
CA GLY A 297 36.31 -15.67 -38.38
C GLY A 297 36.36 -17.21 -38.29
N ASN A 298 35.77 -17.90 -39.26
CA ASN A 298 35.66 -19.36 -39.28
C ASN A 298 36.94 -20.08 -39.74
N LEU A 299 37.99 -19.35 -40.12
CA LEU A 299 39.25 -19.94 -40.59
C LEU A 299 40.08 -20.51 -39.43
N CYS A 300 40.47 -21.77 -39.56
CA CYS A 300 41.43 -22.38 -38.64
C CYS A 300 42.78 -21.66 -38.73
N GLY A 301 43.31 -21.20 -37.60
CA GLY A 301 44.58 -20.46 -37.57
C GLY A 301 44.52 -19.06 -38.18
N ARG A 302 43.33 -18.44 -38.26
CA ARG A 302 43.09 -17.05 -38.75
C ARG A 302 44.18 -16.08 -38.28
N ARG A 303 44.47 -16.08 -36.97
CA ARG A 303 45.49 -15.23 -36.34
C ARG A 303 46.88 -15.38 -36.93
N THR A 304 47.27 -16.61 -37.24
CA THR A 304 48.57 -16.86 -37.85
C THR A 304 48.63 -16.33 -39.28
N LEU A 305 47.54 -16.46 -40.04
CA LEU A 305 47.46 -16.07 -41.44
C LEU A 305 47.44 -14.55 -41.61
N TYR A 306 46.56 -13.81 -40.92
CA TYR A 306 46.57 -12.35 -41.08
C TYR A 306 47.84 -11.73 -40.50
N LEU A 307 48.42 -12.27 -39.41
CA LEU A 307 49.70 -11.76 -38.91
C LEU A 307 50.83 -12.01 -39.91
N ASP A 308 50.84 -13.17 -40.60
CA ASP A 308 51.79 -13.42 -41.70
C ASP A 308 51.62 -12.40 -42.83
N MET A 309 50.38 -12.10 -43.24
CA MET A 309 50.14 -11.07 -44.26
C MET A 309 50.52 -9.67 -43.80
N LEU A 310 50.16 -9.28 -42.58
CA LEU A 310 50.55 -7.99 -42.02
C LEU A 310 52.06 -7.84 -41.97
N GLN A 311 52.82 -8.90 -41.64
CA GLN A 311 54.28 -8.88 -41.70
C GLN A 311 54.82 -8.71 -43.14
N ARG A 312 54.10 -9.18 -44.16
CA ARG A 312 54.47 -8.97 -45.57
C ARG A 312 54.19 -7.55 -46.04
N TYR A 313 53.09 -6.94 -45.60
CA TYR A 313 52.74 -5.55 -45.91
C TYR A 313 53.57 -4.54 -45.11
N PHE A 314 53.97 -4.90 -43.88
CA PHE A 314 54.77 -4.07 -42.99
C PHE A 314 56.13 -4.70 -42.69
N PRO A 315 57.06 -4.77 -43.67
CA PRO A 315 58.37 -5.40 -43.49
C PRO A 315 59.24 -4.67 -42.45
N HIS A 316 58.93 -3.41 -42.13
CA HIS A 316 59.65 -2.58 -41.15
C HIS A 316 59.16 -2.77 -39.71
N LYS A 317 58.04 -3.46 -39.48
CA LYS A 317 57.44 -3.64 -38.16
C LYS A 317 57.68 -5.06 -37.66
N SER A 318 57.95 -5.20 -36.36
CA SER A 318 58.14 -6.53 -35.79
C SER A 318 56.77 -7.22 -35.60
N ARG A 319 56.79 -8.56 -35.51
CA ARG A 319 55.58 -9.32 -35.17
C ARG A 319 55.01 -8.91 -33.81
N HIS A 320 55.88 -8.52 -32.89
CA HIS A 320 55.47 -8.09 -31.56
C HIS A 320 54.66 -6.79 -31.63
N ASP A 321 55.13 -5.80 -32.40
CA ASP A 321 54.44 -4.52 -32.56
C ASP A 321 53.06 -4.69 -33.19
N LEU A 322 52.92 -5.60 -34.16
CA LEU A 322 51.62 -5.92 -34.79
C LEU A 322 50.64 -6.57 -33.81
N VAL A 323 51.14 -7.33 -32.84
CA VAL A 323 50.32 -7.96 -31.78
C VAL A 323 50.00 -6.97 -30.68
N GLU A 324 50.89 -6.04 -30.34
CA GLU A 324 50.53 -4.95 -29.42
C GLU A 324 49.47 -4.04 -30.07
N HIS A 325 49.60 -3.74 -31.36
CA HIS A 325 48.57 -3.02 -32.11
C HIS A 325 47.21 -3.72 -32.09
N GLU A 326 47.18 -5.06 -32.22
CA GLU A 326 45.95 -5.86 -32.08
C GLU A 326 45.23 -5.58 -30.75
N LYS A 327 45.98 -5.51 -29.65
CA LYS A 327 45.42 -5.21 -28.32
C LYS A 327 44.84 -3.81 -28.25
N TYR A 328 45.52 -2.82 -28.84
CA TYR A 328 45.00 -1.45 -28.90
C TYR A 328 43.73 -1.38 -29.74
N CYS A 329 43.66 -2.09 -30.87
CA CYS A 329 42.44 -2.21 -31.68
C CYS A 329 41.30 -2.86 -30.88
N ASP A 330 41.58 -3.92 -30.12
CA ASP A 330 40.58 -4.56 -29.26
C ASP A 330 40.07 -3.62 -28.17
N GLN A 331 40.98 -2.90 -27.49
CA GLN A 331 40.62 -1.90 -26.48
C GLN A 331 39.80 -0.76 -27.09
N TYR A 332 40.18 -0.27 -28.27
CA TYR A 332 39.47 0.78 -28.98
C TYR A 332 38.08 0.32 -29.41
N ARG A 333 37.94 -0.87 -30.01
CA ARG A 333 36.64 -1.46 -30.37
C ARG A 333 35.75 -1.63 -29.16
N PHE A 334 36.31 -2.12 -28.05
CA PHE A 334 35.58 -2.27 -26.80
C PHE A 334 35.09 -0.92 -26.27
N ALA A 335 35.97 0.09 -26.17
CA ALA A 335 35.59 1.43 -25.71
C ALA A 335 34.55 2.10 -26.62
N LYS A 336 34.67 1.92 -27.94
CA LYS A 336 33.70 2.41 -28.93
C LYS A 336 32.33 1.74 -28.76
N GLU A 337 32.29 0.44 -28.51
CA GLU A 337 31.04 -0.27 -28.25
C GLU A 337 30.43 0.14 -26.90
N GLN A 338 31.24 0.32 -25.85
CA GLN A 338 30.77 0.87 -24.57
C GLN A 338 30.14 2.24 -24.74
N ARG A 339 30.76 3.11 -25.55
CA ARG A 339 30.22 4.42 -25.90
C ARG A 339 28.88 4.32 -26.62
N LYS A 340 28.76 3.43 -27.61
CA LYS A 340 27.51 3.18 -28.35
C LYS A 340 26.40 2.68 -27.42
N ILE A 341 26.70 1.73 -26.54
CA ILE A 341 25.78 1.21 -25.53
C ILE A 341 25.35 2.33 -24.58
N LEU A 342 26.27 3.18 -24.13
CA LEU A 342 25.97 4.31 -23.26
C LEU A 342 25.02 5.31 -23.92
N MET A 343 25.25 5.64 -25.20
CA MET A 343 24.34 6.49 -25.97
C MET A 343 22.96 5.87 -26.14
N SER A 344 22.89 4.58 -26.47
CA SER A 344 21.60 3.86 -26.58
C SER A 344 20.84 3.86 -25.25
N ASN A 345 21.55 3.61 -24.15
CA ASN A 345 20.99 3.67 -22.80
C ASN A 345 20.53 5.07 -22.43
N TRP A 346 21.27 6.12 -22.81
CA TRP A 346 20.85 7.50 -22.62
C TRP A 346 19.53 7.78 -23.36
N HIS A 347 19.43 7.44 -24.65
CA HIS A 347 18.19 7.63 -25.41
C HIS A 347 17.00 6.91 -24.78
N LYS A 348 17.19 5.65 -24.34
CA LYS A 348 16.14 4.88 -23.68
C LYS A 348 15.72 5.52 -22.37
N ASN A 349 16.68 5.80 -21.48
CA ASN A 349 16.40 6.35 -20.16
C ASN A 349 15.87 7.79 -20.23
N ARG A 350 16.26 8.58 -21.24
CA ARG A 350 15.69 9.90 -21.53
C ARG A 350 14.20 9.79 -21.84
N ARG A 351 13.81 8.87 -22.72
CA ARG A 351 12.38 8.62 -23.02
C ARG A 351 11.61 8.20 -21.78
N ASP A 352 12.15 7.25 -21.01
CA ASP A 352 11.52 6.75 -19.79
C ASP A 352 11.37 7.86 -18.72
N PHE A 353 12.39 8.73 -18.58
CA PHE A 353 12.34 9.87 -17.68
C PHE A 353 11.26 10.87 -18.11
N ILE A 354 11.23 11.25 -19.39
CA ILE A 354 10.23 12.18 -19.93
C ILE A 354 8.82 11.62 -19.70
N GLN A 355 8.59 10.34 -20.01
CA GLN A 355 7.28 9.70 -19.79
C GLN A 355 6.84 9.74 -18.32
N LYS A 356 7.74 9.43 -17.38
CA LYS A 356 7.45 9.50 -15.95
C LYS A 356 7.19 10.93 -15.47
N ALA A 357 7.98 11.88 -15.95
CA ALA A 357 7.84 13.29 -15.62
C ALA A 357 6.51 13.86 -16.13
N VAL A 358 6.16 13.57 -17.39
CA VAL A 358 4.86 13.93 -17.98
C VAL A 358 3.71 13.33 -17.17
N LEU A 359 3.79 12.04 -16.82
CA LEU A 359 2.77 11.38 -16.00
C LEU A 359 2.61 12.04 -14.63
N THR A 360 3.72 12.31 -13.94
CA THR A 360 3.72 12.94 -12.61
C THR A 360 3.12 14.35 -12.66
N LEU A 361 3.45 15.13 -13.70
CA LEU A 361 2.89 16.45 -13.91
C LEU A 361 1.39 16.39 -14.23
N ALA A 362 0.96 15.44 -15.06
CA ALA A 362 -0.45 15.23 -15.36
C ALA A 362 -1.26 14.84 -14.10
N GLU A 363 -0.73 13.92 -13.29
CA GLU A 363 -1.33 13.54 -12.00
C GLU A 363 -1.46 14.76 -11.08
N ALA A 364 -0.42 15.59 -10.98
CA ALA A 364 -0.45 16.81 -10.19
C ALA A 364 -1.49 17.83 -10.71
N CYS A 365 -1.63 17.99 -12.03
CA CYS A 365 -2.67 18.82 -12.62
C CYS A 365 -4.08 18.31 -12.26
N THR A 366 -4.33 17.00 -12.41
CA THR A 366 -5.63 16.42 -12.06
C THR A 366 -5.94 16.54 -10.57
N ALA A 367 -4.96 16.37 -9.69
CA ALA A 367 -5.12 16.56 -8.25
C ALA A 367 -5.47 18.02 -7.92
N HIS A 368 -4.81 18.98 -8.56
CA HIS A 368 -5.12 20.40 -8.39
C HIS A 368 -6.53 20.75 -8.86
N GLU A 369 -6.96 20.22 -10.00
CA GLU A 369 -8.32 20.41 -10.51
C GLU A 369 -9.37 19.85 -9.54
N MET A 370 -9.12 18.65 -8.97
CA MET A 370 -9.98 18.05 -7.95
C MET A 370 -10.04 18.89 -6.67
N GLU A 371 -8.90 19.39 -6.19
CA GLU A 371 -8.83 20.29 -5.04
C GLU A 371 -9.61 21.59 -5.30
N SER A 372 -9.48 22.15 -6.51
CA SER A 372 -10.21 23.34 -6.94
C SER A 372 -11.72 23.10 -6.98
N MET A 373 -12.17 21.94 -7.48
CA MET A 373 -13.58 21.53 -7.44
C MET A 373 -14.09 21.40 -6.00
N LEU A 374 -13.36 20.71 -5.13
CA LEU A 374 -13.72 20.57 -3.71
C LEU A 374 -13.78 21.92 -3.00
N ALA A 375 -12.86 22.84 -3.31
CA ALA A 375 -12.89 24.20 -2.76
C ALA A 375 -14.13 24.98 -3.23
N LYS A 376 -14.51 24.86 -4.50
CA LYS A 376 -15.75 25.45 -5.04
C LYS A 376 -16.98 24.87 -4.35
N ASP A 377 -17.03 23.56 -4.15
CA ASP A 377 -18.17 22.91 -3.49
C ASP A 377 -18.27 23.26 -2.01
N ARG A 378 -17.14 23.38 -1.30
CA ARG A 378 -17.12 23.92 0.07
C ARG A 378 -17.68 25.34 0.14
N LYS A 379 -17.32 26.21 -0.81
CA LYS A 379 -17.88 27.57 -0.90
C LYS A 379 -19.41 27.54 -1.11
N LYS A 380 -19.89 26.75 -2.06
CA LYS A 380 -21.35 26.58 -2.28
C LYS A 380 -22.07 26.05 -1.04
N GLN A 381 -21.49 25.08 -0.35
CA GLN A 381 -22.06 24.56 0.90
C GLN A 381 -22.13 25.63 1.99
N GLN A 382 -21.10 26.48 2.11
CA GLN A 382 -21.11 27.60 3.04
C GLN A 382 -22.20 28.63 2.70
N GLU A 383 -22.38 28.96 1.41
CA GLU A 383 -23.45 29.83 0.92
C GLU A 383 -24.83 29.25 1.27
N VAL A 384 -25.09 27.98 0.96
CA VAL A 384 -26.34 27.29 1.31
C VAL A 384 -26.59 27.29 2.82
N CYS A 385 -25.57 27.04 3.62
CA CYS A 385 -25.68 27.09 5.09
C CYS A 385 -26.02 28.50 5.58
N ALA A 386 -25.44 29.54 4.97
CA ALA A 386 -25.75 30.93 5.30
C ALA A 386 -27.21 31.27 4.96
N ASP A 387 -27.69 30.87 3.78
CA ASP A 387 -29.08 31.07 3.36
C ASP A 387 -30.08 30.35 4.27
N LEU A 388 -29.80 29.09 4.62
CA LEU A 388 -30.63 28.32 5.55
C LEU A 388 -30.63 28.96 6.94
N LYS A 389 -29.48 29.44 7.42
CA LYS A 389 -29.40 30.17 8.70
C LYS A 389 -30.23 31.45 8.67
N ALA A 390 -30.21 32.21 7.58
CA ALA A 390 -31.04 33.40 7.40
C ALA A 390 -32.54 33.06 7.44
N LYS A 391 -32.97 32.00 6.74
CA LYS A 391 -34.36 31.51 6.78
C LYS A 391 -34.79 31.07 8.18
N VAL A 392 -33.92 30.36 8.91
CA VAL A 392 -34.19 29.94 10.29
C VAL A 392 -34.33 31.16 11.22
N LEU A 393 -33.50 32.19 11.05
CA LEU A 393 -33.63 33.43 11.82
C LEU A 393 -34.96 34.14 11.52
N GLN A 394 -35.36 34.23 10.24
CA GLN A 394 -36.66 34.78 9.85
C GLN A 394 -37.82 33.98 10.47
N TRP A 395 -37.77 32.65 10.42
CA TRP A 395 -38.76 31.79 11.07
C TRP A 395 -38.82 32.08 12.56
N ARG A 396 -37.69 32.10 13.27
CA ARG A 396 -37.65 32.36 14.72
C ARG A 396 -38.29 33.70 15.06
N ALA A 397 -37.97 34.76 14.33
CA ALA A 397 -38.60 36.06 14.50
C ALA A 397 -40.13 36.01 14.28
N HIS A 398 -40.60 35.26 13.27
CA HIS A 398 -42.04 35.05 13.06
C HIS A 398 -42.70 34.28 14.20
N GLN A 399 -42.03 33.26 14.77
CA GLN A 399 -42.55 32.50 15.90
C GLN A 399 -42.62 33.35 17.18
N GLU A 400 -41.60 34.16 17.44
CA GLU A 400 -41.59 35.10 18.55
C GLU A 400 -42.74 36.11 18.43
N GLU A 401 -43.00 36.62 17.22
CA GLU A 401 -44.12 37.52 16.94
C GLU A 401 -45.48 36.83 17.16
N VAL A 402 -45.65 35.59 16.68
CA VAL A 402 -46.87 34.80 16.93
C VAL A 402 -47.09 34.59 18.42
N ALA A 403 -46.06 34.17 19.16
CA ALA A 403 -46.14 33.97 20.60
C ALA A 403 -46.51 35.26 21.34
N ARG A 404 -45.98 36.41 20.92
CA ARG A 404 -46.34 37.73 21.46
C ARG A 404 -47.83 38.03 21.26
N LEU A 405 -48.36 37.81 20.05
CA LEU A 405 -49.78 38.02 19.75
C LEU A 405 -50.68 37.05 20.52
N GLU A 406 -50.29 35.78 20.66
CA GLU A 406 -51.04 34.80 21.47
C GLU A 406 -51.10 35.21 22.95
N MET A 407 -49.98 35.68 23.51
CA MET A 407 -49.94 36.22 24.88
C MET A 407 -50.90 37.41 25.03
N GLU A 408 -50.92 38.34 24.07
CA GLU A 408 -51.82 39.49 24.12
C GLU A 408 -53.30 39.08 24.01
N ILE A 409 -53.64 38.15 23.12
CA ILE A 409 -54.99 37.60 23.00
C ILE A 409 -55.40 36.89 24.30
N SER A 410 -54.51 36.12 24.92
CA SER A 410 -54.77 35.43 26.18
C SER A 410 -55.00 36.40 27.34
N ALA A 411 -54.26 37.52 27.40
CA ALA A 411 -54.44 38.57 28.39
C ALA A 411 -55.81 39.24 28.24
N ARG A 412 -56.19 39.62 27.01
CA ARG A 412 -57.52 40.18 26.73
C ARG A 412 -58.66 39.21 27.05
N ARG A 413 -58.46 37.89 26.90
CA ARG A 413 -59.45 36.88 27.31
C ARG A 413 -59.58 36.81 28.82
N ARG A 414 -58.47 36.80 29.56
CA ARG A 414 -58.46 36.80 31.03
C ARG A 414 -59.15 38.02 31.61
N GLU A 415 -58.87 39.22 31.10
CA GLU A 415 -59.55 40.45 31.55
C GLU A 415 -61.06 40.37 31.38
N LYS A 416 -61.55 39.87 30.22
CA LYS A 416 -62.98 39.67 29.98
C LYS A 416 -63.60 38.64 30.92
N GLU A 417 -62.86 37.59 31.29
CA GLU A 417 -63.32 36.58 32.25
C GLU A 417 -63.40 37.17 33.66
N GLU A 418 -62.41 37.94 34.09
CA GLU A 418 -62.41 38.64 35.38
C GLU A 418 -63.56 39.65 35.50
N GLU A 419 -63.86 40.40 34.44
CA GLU A 419 -65.01 41.31 34.41
C GLU A 419 -66.34 40.57 34.56
N LYS A 420 -66.51 39.44 33.87
CA LYS A 420 -67.68 38.56 34.02
C LYS A 420 -67.78 37.99 35.42
N GLU A 421 -66.67 37.58 36.03
CA GLU A 421 -66.64 37.05 37.39
C GLU A 421 -67.03 38.14 38.42
N LYS A 422 -66.54 39.37 38.25
CA LYS A 422 -66.94 40.53 39.08
C LYS A 422 -68.45 40.80 38.97
N LEU A 423 -69.02 40.74 37.77
CA LEU A 423 -70.45 40.88 37.54
C LEU A 423 -71.26 39.74 38.19
N TRP A 424 -70.76 38.51 38.11
CA TRP A 424 -71.39 37.34 38.73
C TRP A 424 -71.40 37.42 40.26
N LYS A 425 -70.26 37.77 40.88
CA LYS A 425 -70.14 37.97 42.34
C LYS A 425 -71.13 39.02 42.87
N LYS A 426 -71.34 40.11 42.13
CA LYS A 426 -72.34 41.14 42.48
C LYS A 426 -73.78 40.60 42.45
N LYS A 427 -74.13 39.79 41.44
CA LYS A 427 -75.46 39.14 41.36
C LYS A 427 -75.68 38.13 42.48
N GLU A 428 -74.64 37.36 42.83
CA GLU A 428 -74.73 36.36 43.90
C GLU A 428 -74.99 37.00 45.28
N LEU A 429 -74.32 38.13 45.57
CA LEU A 429 -74.54 38.87 46.82
C LEU A 429 -76.00 39.32 46.97
N LEU A 430 -76.59 39.88 45.91
CA LEU A 430 -78.00 40.29 45.90
C LEU A 430 -78.94 39.12 46.21
N GLN A 431 -78.72 37.94 45.60
CA GLN A 431 -79.52 36.75 45.89
C GLN A 431 -79.35 36.24 47.33
N ARG A 432 -78.15 36.37 47.91
CA ARG A 432 -77.91 36.00 49.33
C ARG A 432 -78.63 36.93 50.29
N GLU A 433 -78.72 38.22 49.99
CA GLU A 433 -79.48 39.19 50.79
C GLU A 433 -80.99 38.92 50.76
N GLU A 434 -81.54 38.60 49.59
CA GLU A 434 -82.94 38.21 49.45
C GLU A 434 -83.28 36.94 50.24
N LYS A 435 -82.40 35.92 50.19
CA LYS A 435 -82.56 34.69 50.98
C LYS A 435 -82.47 34.96 52.49
N LYS A 436 -81.57 35.83 52.94
CA LYS A 436 -81.48 36.25 54.36
C LYS A 436 -82.77 36.93 54.84
N LYS A 437 -83.40 37.79 54.02
CA LYS A 437 -84.68 38.43 54.37
C LYS A 437 -85.81 37.40 54.55
N LYS A 438 -85.90 36.40 53.66
CA LYS A 438 -86.88 35.30 53.77
C LYS A 438 -86.69 34.45 55.03
N ILE A 439 -85.45 34.18 55.42
CA ILE A 439 -85.13 33.42 56.64
C ILE A 439 -85.57 34.16 57.90
N ARG A 440 -85.36 35.49 57.99
CA ARG A 440 -85.80 36.29 59.15
C ARG A 440 -87.31 36.27 59.36
N GLN A 441 -88.09 36.33 58.28
CA GLN A 441 -89.56 36.25 58.35
C GLN A 441 -90.06 34.88 58.83
N TYR A 442 -89.35 33.80 58.50
CA TYR A 442 -89.68 32.46 58.96
C TYR A 442 -89.45 32.28 60.47
N TRP A 443 -88.31 32.76 60.99
CA TRP A 443 -87.99 32.65 62.42
C TRP A 443 -88.98 33.43 63.31
N ALA A 444 -89.38 34.64 62.91
CA ALA A 444 -90.35 35.44 63.66
C ALA A 444 -91.72 34.72 63.82
N LYS A 445 -92.17 33.99 62.79
CA LYS A 445 -93.41 33.19 62.85
C LYS A 445 -93.28 31.96 63.75
N LYS A 446 -92.06 31.43 63.92
CA LYS A 446 -91.81 30.27 64.79
C LYS A 446 -91.83 30.66 66.27
N GLU A 447 -91.30 31.85 66.59
CA GLU A 447 -91.27 32.41 67.95
C GLU A 447 -92.69 32.63 68.52
N GLN A 448 -93.61 33.18 67.71
CA GLN A 448 -95.00 33.42 68.12
C GLN A 448 -95.74 32.12 68.50
N LYS A 449 -95.50 31.04 67.77
CA LYS A 449 -96.11 29.72 68.07
C LYS A 449 -95.55 29.09 69.34
N TRP A 450 -94.32 29.42 69.71
CA TRP A 450 -93.68 28.91 70.93
C TRP A 450 -94.29 29.58 72.18
N GLN A 451 -94.50 30.90 72.12
CA GLN A 451 -95.17 31.66 73.19
C GLN A 451 -96.62 31.20 73.43
N GLU A 452 -97.36 30.84 72.37
CA GLU A 452 -98.72 30.27 72.50
C GLU A 452 -98.76 28.87 73.13
N MET A 453 -97.69 28.07 73.00
CA MET A 453 -97.58 26.77 73.65
C MET A 453 -97.24 26.92 75.14
N GLU A 454 -96.30 27.81 75.46
CA GLU A 454 -95.87 28.07 76.85
C GLU A 454 -97.03 28.53 77.74
N MET A 455 -97.92 29.38 77.22
CA MET A 455 -99.13 29.83 77.94
C MET A 455 -100.12 28.69 78.24
N ARG A 456 -100.22 27.68 77.38
CA ARG A 456 -101.08 26.51 77.59
C ARG A 456 -100.49 25.56 78.64
N ASP A 457 -99.18 25.40 78.64
CA ASP A 457 -98.49 24.53 79.59
C ASP A 457 -98.52 25.10 81.02
N LEU A 458 -98.44 26.43 81.18
CA LEU A 458 -98.59 27.09 82.48
C LEU A 458 -99.97 26.88 83.12
N GLN A 459 -101.05 26.92 82.33
CA GLN A 459 -102.40 26.68 82.82
C GLN A 459 -102.58 25.24 83.33
N ARG A 460 -102.01 24.26 82.62
CA ARG A 460 -102.06 22.84 83.01
C ARG A 460 -101.24 22.53 84.28
N LEU A 461 -100.15 23.26 84.49
CA LEU A 461 -99.31 23.13 85.70
C LEU A 461 -100.05 23.57 86.97
N GLU A 462 -100.88 24.61 86.87
CA GLU A 462 -101.60 25.20 87.99
C GLU A 462 -102.75 24.30 88.48
N GLU A 463 -103.40 23.59 87.57
CA GLU A 463 -104.41 22.57 87.88
C GLU A 463 -103.81 21.37 88.63
N LEU A 464 -102.63 20.89 88.22
CA LEU A 464 -101.93 19.78 88.88
C LEU A 464 -101.47 20.15 90.31
N LYS A 465 -101.07 21.40 90.54
CA LYS A 465 -100.67 21.87 91.89
C LYS A 465 -101.82 21.84 92.90
N LYS A 466 -103.06 22.10 92.47
CA LYS A 466 -104.24 22.03 93.36
C LYS A 466 -104.52 20.60 93.82
N LEU A 467 -104.46 19.62 92.90
CA LEU A 467 -104.65 18.21 93.23
C LEU A 467 -103.57 17.67 94.18
N MET A 468 -102.31 18.11 94.03
CA MET A 468 -101.22 17.72 94.94
C MET A 468 -101.42 18.25 96.37
N ALA A 469 -101.96 19.46 96.53
CA ALA A 469 -102.22 20.04 97.85
C ALA A 469 -103.28 19.26 98.63
N GLU A 470 -104.33 18.79 97.97
CA GLU A 470 -105.42 17.99 98.58
C GLU A 470 -104.94 16.60 99.05
N GLN A 471 -104.03 15.97 98.30
CA GLN A 471 -103.43 14.69 98.70
C GLN A 471 -102.54 14.86 99.96
N SER A 472 -101.81 15.97 100.06
CA SER A 472 -100.84 16.22 101.13
C SER A 472 -101.46 16.33 102.54
N VAL A 473 -102.73 16.76 102.65
CA VAL A 473 -103.44 16.83 103.93
C VAL A 473 -103.77 15.43 104.45
N LYS A 474 -104.22 14.52 103.56
CA LYS A 474 -104.61 13.15 103.92
C LYS A 474 -103.41 12.29 104.36
N ASP A 475 -102.24 12.49 103.76
CA ASP A 475 -101.04 11.74 104.14
C ASP A 475 -100.46 12.19 105.49
N ARG A 476 -100.66 13.46 105.89
CA ARG A 476 -100.18 14.01 107.17
C ARG A 476 -100.84 13.36 108.38
N GLU A 477 -102.11 12.98 108.27
CA GLU A 477 -102.85 12.28 109.32
C GLU A 477 -102.40 10.82 109.45
N ARG A 478 -102.11 10.15 108.33
CA ARG A 478 -101.68 8.74 108.30
C ARG A 478 -100.30 8.52 108.93
N VAL A 479 -99.41 9.52 108.86
CA VAL A 479 -98.05 9.43 109.42
C VAL A 479 -98.04 9.58 110.95
N LYS A 480 -98.89 10.46 111.52
CA LYS A 480 -99.00 10.61 112.98
C LYS A 480 -99.46 9.32 113.67
N TYR A 481 -100.45 8.64 113.09
CA TYR A 481 -100.94 7.36 113.60
C TYR A 481 -99.84 6.26 113.62
N ARG A 482 -98.95 6.25 112.63
CA ARG A 482 -97.85 5.26 112.58
C ARG A 482 -96.72 5.55 113.58
N GLN A 483 -96.47 6.80 113.93
CA GLN A 483 -95.49 7.16 114.97
C GLN A 483 -95.93 6.66 116.36
N GLU A 484 -97.21 6.85 116.72
CA GLU A 484 -97.74 6.43 118.02
C GLU A 484 -97.73 4.90 118.21
N VAL A 485 -97.91 4.13 117.13
CA VAL A 485 -97.83 2.65 117.17
C VAL A 485 -96.39 2.16 117.37
N LEU A 486 -95.41 2.82 116.77
CA LEU A 486 -94.00 2.43 116.89
C LEU A 486 -93.43 2.69 118.29
N GLU A 487 -93.84 3.78 118.95
CA GLU A 487 -93.39 4.08 120.32
C GLU A 487 -93.87 3.05 121.34
N LYS A 488 -95.10 2.53 121.21
CA LYS A 488 -95.61 1.46 122.09
C LYS A 488 -94.83 0.15 121.96
N CYS A 489 -94.54 -0.29 120.73
CA CYS A 489 -93.78 -1.51 120.48
C CYS A 489 -92.32 -1.45 121.00
N LEU A 490 -91.71 -0.26 121.05
CA LEU A 490 -90.35 -0.08 121.56
C LEU A 490 -90.26 -0.21 123.08
N MET A 491 -91.31 0.18 123.81
CA MET A 491 -91.33 0.10 125.27
C MET A 491 -91.55 -1.34 125.74
N GLU A 492 -92.48 -2.08 125.12
CA GLU A 492 -92.74 -3.50 125.43
C GLU A 492 -91.50 -4.39 125.19
N LYS A 493 -90.70 -4.12 124.14
CA LYS A 493 -89.47 -4.87 123.86
C LYS A 493 -88.36 -4.64 124.90
N LYS A 494 -88.30 -3.48 125.54
CA LYS A 494 -87.27 -3.19 126.55
C LYS A 494 -87.54 -3.90 127.87
N GLU A 495 -88.81 -4.09 128.23
CA GLU A 495 -89.19 -4.80 129.46
C GLU A 495 -88.92 -6.30 129.37
N VAL A 496 -89.21 -6.93 128.22
CA VAL A 496 -88.94 -8.36 127.98
C VAL A 496 -87.44 -8.68 128.01
N ALA A 497 -86.61 -7.85 127.37
CA ALA A 497 -85.16 -8.07 127.32
C ALA A 497 -84.48 -8.00 128.72
N LEU A 498 -85.06 -7.24 129.65
CA LEU A 498 -84.54 -7.11 131.01
C LEU A 498 -84.86 -8.35 131.88
N GLN A 499 -85.99 -9.01 131.62
CA GLN A 499 -86.38 -10.25 132.30
C GLN A 499 -85.57 -11.45 131.79
N GLU A 500 -85.34 -11.56 130.49
CA GLU A 500 -84.56 -12.66 129.88
C GLU A 500 -83.10 -12.66 130.36
N ALA A 501 -82.47 -11.49 130.47
CA ALA A 501 -81.08 -11.37 130.93
C ALA A 501 -80.86 -11.86 132.37
N LEU A 502 -81.82 -11.63 133.27
CA LEU A 502 -81.74 -12.10 134.66
C LEU A 502 -81.88 -13.63 134.76
N GLU A 503 -82.73 -14.24 133.92
CA GLU A 503 -82.89 -15.70 133.89
C GLU A 503 -81.67 -16.42 133.29
N GLU A 504 -81.00 -15.80 132.32
CA GLU A 504 -79.80 -16.35 131.68
C GLU A 504 -78.59 -16.41 132.62
N GLU A 505 -78.38 -15.38 133.45
CA GLU A 505 -77.31 -15.40 134.47
C GLU A 505 -77.50 -16.53 135.50
N GLU A 506 -78.75 -16.85 135.87
CA GLU A 506 -79.03 -18.00 136.75
C GLU A 506 -78.81 -19.35 136.06
N ARG A 507 -79.12 -19.45 134.76
CA ARG A 507 -78.87 -20.68 133.97
C ARG A 507 -77.39 -20.93 133.76
N GLU A 508 -76.59 -19.90 133.48
CA GLU A 508 -75.15 -20.07 133.27
C GLU A 508 -74.43 -20.59 134.51
N ARG A 509 -74.79 -20.08 135.71
CA ARG A 509 -74.26 -20.63 136.98
C ARG A 509 -74.61 -22.10 137.20
N ARG A 510 -75.77 -22.57 136.71
CA ARG A 510 -76.17 -24.00 136.76
C ARG A 510 -75.45 -24.83 135.69
N LEU A 511 -75.20 -24.27 134.51
CA LEU A 511 -74.53 -24.95 133.38
C LEU A 511 -73.00 -25.07 133.56
N GLU A 512 -72.34 -24.10 134.18
CA GLU A 512 -70.90 -24.21 134.50
C GLU A 512 -70.60 -25.30 135.55
N ALA A 513 -71.53 -25.53 136.49
CA ALA A 513 -71.44 -26.65 137.43
C ALA A 513 -71.53 -28.01 136.72
N LEU A 514 -72.36 -28.12 135.68
CA LEU A 514 -72.53 -29.33 134.86
C LEU A 514 -71.38 -29.54 133.85
N ARG A 515 -70.81 -28.47 133.30
CA ARG A 515 -69.69 -28.52 132.34
C ARG A 515 -68.37 -29.03 132.95
N LYS A 516 -68.22 -29.02 134.29
CA LYS A 516 -67.08 -29.66 134.98
C LYS A 516 -67.21 -31.19 135.10
N GLN A 517 -68.37 -31.80 134.85
CA GLN A 517 -68.61 -33.22 135.15
C GLN A 517 -68.58 -34.17 133.94
N VAL A 518 -68.78 -33.70 132.70
CA VAL A 518 -68.90 -34.60 131.55
C VAL A 518 -68.33 -33.97 130.27
N ALA A 519 -67.20 -34.46 129.79
CA ALA A 519 -66.62 -34.12 128.49
C ALA A 519 -66.49 -35.38 127.62
N ILE A 520 -66.85 -35.32 126.33
CA ILE A 520 -66.45 -36.23 125.21
C ILE A 520 -66.77 -35.55 123.84
N VAL A 521 -66.04 -35.90 122.76
CA VAL A 521 -65.88 -35.25 121.43
C VAL A 521 -66.23 -36.18 120.23
N ALA A 522 -66.67 -35.66 119.06
CA ALA A 522 -66.74 -36.39 117.74
C ALA A 522 -66.68 -35.46 116.46
N GLN A 523 -66.35 -35.98 115.24
CA GLN A 523 -65.86 -35.27 114.00
C GLN A 523 -66.63 -35.51 112.64
N PHE A 524 -66.14 -34.87 111.53
CA PHE A 524 -66.74 -34.45 110.21
C PHE A 524 -66.47 -35.32 108.92
N ASP A 525 -67.18 -35.09 107.78
CA ASP A 525 -67.06 -35.80 106.45
C ASP A 525 -67.20 -34.88 105.16
N PRO A 526 -66.40 -35.01 104.05
CA PRO A 526 -66.24 -34.01 102.97
C PRO A 526 -66.71 -34.34 101.51
N VAL A 527 -67.42 -35.44 101.20
CA VAL A 527 -67.69 -35.84 99.78
C VAL A 527 -68.79 -35.03 99.06
N ARG A 528 -69.69 -34.38 99.80
CA ARG A 528 -70.86 -33.69 99.20
C ARG A 528 -70.52 -32.41 98.42
N MET A 529 -69.28 -31.92 98.53
CA MET A 529 -68.92 -30.57 98.07
C MET A 529 -68.43 -30.47 96.61
N MET A 530 -68.23 -31.58 95.88
CA MET A 530 -67.38 -31.61 94.66
C MET A 530 -68.04 -32.13 93.35
N SER A 531 -69.36 -32.00 93.13
CA SER A 531 -70.00 -32.49 91.88
C SER A 531 -70.69 -31.41 91.02
N ASP A 532 -70.47 -31.47 89.69
CA ASP A 532 -71.00 -30.53 88.67
C ASP A 532 -72.51 -30.65 88.40
N THR A 533 -73.15 -29.52 88.07
CA THR A 533 -74.59 -29.38 87.86
C THR A 533 -75.01 -29.27 86.39
N MET A 534 -76.28 -29.58 86.09
CA MET A 534 -76.81 -29.86 84.75
C MET A 534 -76.73 -28.72 83.71
N ALA A 535 -76.45 -27.48 84.11
CA ALA A 535 -76.34 -26.34 83.18
C ALA A 535 -75.06 -26.36 82.30
N SER A 536 -74.03 -27.11 82.71
CA SER A 536 -72.76 -27.26 81.98
C SER A 536 -72.91 -28.14 80.71
N LYS A 537 -73.83 -29.12 80.72
CA LYS A 537 -73.97 -30.12 79.64
C LYS A 537 -74.70 -29.62 78.37
N ALA A 538 -75.30 -28.43 78.38
CA ALA A 538 -76.10 -27.91 77.26
C ALA A 538 -75.30 -27.11 76.21
N ARG A 539 -74.00 -26.87 76.40
CA ARG A 539 -73.16 -26.11 75.44
C ARG A 539 -72.43 -26.96 74.40
N MET A 540 -72.67 -28.27 74.35
CA MET A 540 -72.05 -29.16 73.35
C MET A 540 -73.10 -29.84 72.48
N GLY A 541 -73.26 -29.36 71.25
CA GLY A 541 -73.83 -30.15 70.14
C GLY A 541 -74.55 -29.37 69.04
N ILE A 542 -73.91 -29.23 67.86
CA ILE A 542 -74.29 -29.81 66.54
C ILE A 542 -73.64 -29.01 65.38
N GLY A 543 -72.79 -29.74 64.63
CA GLY A 543 -72.11 -29.48 63.35
C GLY A 543 -72.32 -28.19 62.54
N ILE A 544 -71.20 -27.53 62.20
CA ILE A 544 -70.60 -27.50 60.85
C ILE A 544 -69.10 -27.24 61.04
N GLU A 545 -68.30 -28.28 60.77
CA GLU A 545 -66.89 -28.17 60.46
C GLU A 545 -66.77 -27.63 59.03
N GLU A 546 -66.78 -26.32 58.88
CA GLU A 546 -65.96 -25.67 57.87
C GLU A 546 -65.17 -24.62 58.64
N GLU A 547 -63.85 -24.82 58.68
CA GLU A 547 -62.93 -23.79 59.10
C GLU A 547 -63.17 -22.56 58.21
N PHE A 548 -64.02 -21.64 58.66
CA PHE A 548 -64.02 -20.29 58.15
C PHE A 548 -62.70 -19.69 58.62
N ILE A 549 -61.65 -19.95 57.84
CA ILE A 549 -60.38 -19.24 57.97
C ILE A 549 -60.76 -17.78 57.73
N LEU A 550 -60.99 -17.03 58.81
CA LEU A 550 -61.10 -15.58 58.79
C LEU A 550 -59.77 -15.08 58.21
N GLN A 551 -59.73 -14.94 56.88
CA GLN A 551 -58.54 -14.53 56.17
C GLN A 551 -58.24 -13.10 56.62
N LYS A 552 -57.19 -12.94 57.42
CA LYS A 552 -56.79 -11.66 57.98
C LYS A 552 -56.62 -10.63 56.84
N PRO A 553 -57.31 -9.48 56.89
CA PRO A 553 -57.13 -8.44 55.88
C PRO A 553 -55.72 -7.85 55.98
N LEU A 554 -55.10 -7.51 54.85
CA LEU A 554 -53.74 -6.94 54.78
C LEU A 554 -53.66 -5.49 55.29
N PHE A 555 -54.81 -4.85 55.52
CA PHE A 555 -54.95 -3.49 56.07
C PHE A 555 -56.24 -3.37 56.91
N THR A 556 -56.32 -2.36 57.78
CA THR A 556 -57.49 -2.12 58.65
C THR A 556 -58.60 -1.36 57.91
N LEU A 557 -59.84 -1.84 58.04
CA LEU A 557 -61.04 -1.23 57.49
C LEU A 557 -61.85 -0.57 58.62
N ASN A 558 -62.07 0.74 58.53
CA ASN A 558 -62.85 1.52 59.51
C ASN A 558 -64.18 1.98 58.88
N THR A 559 -64.99 1.05 58.40
CA THR A 559 -66.26 1.32 57.72
C THR A 559 -67.39 0.47 58.29
N TYR A 560 -68.62 0.99 58.27
CA TYR A 560 -69.80 0.36 58.87
C TYR A 560 -70.86 -0.06 57.82
N ASN A 561 -70.63 0.24 56.54
CA ASN A 561 -71.58 -0.03 55.45
C ASN A 561 -70.89 -0.75 54.27
N GLU A 562 -71.55 -1.76 53.72
CA GLU A 562 -71.09 -2.59 52.60
C GLU A 562 -70.77 -1.77 51.34
N GLN A 563 -71.60 -0.78 50.99
CA GLN A 563 -71.34 0.08 49.83
C GLN A 563 -70.05 0.88 49.96
N GLN A 564 -69.67 1.24 51.20
CA GLN A 564 -68.43 1.97 51.49
C GLN A 564 -67.21 1.04 51.39
N ILE A 565 -67.38 -0.24 51.71
CA ILE A 565 -66.31 -1.26 51.61
C ILE A 565 -65.94 -1.49 50.13
N ILE A 566 -66.93 -1.70 49.26
CA ILE A 566 -66.71 -1.97 47.83
C ILE A 566 -66.11 -0.75 47.09
N SER A 567 -66.45 0.46 47.54
CA SER A 567 -65.93 1.69 46.95
C SER A 567 -64.45 1.96 47.23
N ASP A 568 -63.83 1.30 48.22
CA ASP A 568 -62.43 1.53 48.58
C ASP A 568 -61.48 0.92 47.52
N PRO A 569 -60.64 1.73 46.85
CA PRO A 569 -59.71 1.23 45.84
C PRO A 569 -58.70 0.21 46.39
N ARG A 570 -58.40 0.25 47.70
CA ARG A 570 -57.49 -0.70 48.36
C ARG A 570 -58.07 -2.12 48.37
N LEU A 571 -59.39 -2.25 48.51
CA LEU A 571 -60.07 -3.55 48.51
C LEU A 571 -60.01 -4.20 47.13
N ARG A 572 -60.24 -3.43 46.07
CA ARG A 572 -60.13 -3.92 44.68
C ARG A 572 -58.71 -4.37 44.34
N PHE A 573 -57.72 -3.60 44.79
CA PHE A 573 -56.32 -3.95 44.57
C PHE A 573 -55.90 -5.20 45.37
N GLU A 574 -56.41 -5.34 46.60
CA GLU A 574 -56.14 -6.50 47.44
C GLU A 574 -56.79 -7.79 46.89
N LEU A 575 -58.02 -7.70 46.40
CA LEU A 575 -58.70 -8.81 45.72
C LEU A 575 -57.93 -9.24 44.46
N ALA A 576 -57.48 -8.29 43.63
CA ALA A 576 -56.66 -8.59 42.46
C ALA A 576 -55.33 -9.26 42.83
N LEU A 577 -54.69 -8.87 43.94
CA LEU A 577 -53.47 -9.51 44.45
C LEU A 577 -53.73 -10.91 45.02
N ARG A 578 -54.93 -11.19 45.56
CA ARG A 578 -55.32 -12.54 45.99
C ARG A 578 -55.64 -13.44 44.80
N GLU A 579 -56.38 -12.96 43.81
CA GLU A 579 -56.67 -13.68 42.56
C GLU A 579 -55.38 -14.06 41.83
N ALA A 580 -54.39 -13.17 41.82
CA ALA A 580 -53.07 -13.43 41.25
C ALA A 580 -52.15 -14.28 42.16
N GLY A 581 -52.57 -14.65 43.38
CA GLY A 581 -51.77 -15.42 44.34
C GLY A 581 -50.61 -14.65 45.00
N LEU A 582 -50.48 -13.34 44.75
CA LEU A 582 -49.35 -12.50 45.15
C LEU A 582 -49.51 -11.82 46.52
N HIS A 583 -50.61 -12.07 47.24
CA HIS A 583 -50.97 -11.45 48.52
C HIS A 583 -49.92 -11.57 49.66
N LYS A 584 -49.00 -12.55 49.61
CA LYS A 584 -47.93 -12.74 50.62
C LYS A 584 -46.58 -12.08 50.24
N THR A 585 -46.46 -11.52 49.04
CA THR A 585 -45.20 -10.92 48.56
C THR A 585 -44.83 -9.65 49.32
N PHE A 586 -43.53 -9.38 49.45
CA PHE A 586 -43.02 -8.15 50.09
C PHE A 586 -43.53 -6.88 49.38
N TYR A 587 -43.67 -6.96 48.05
CA TYR A 587 -44.18 -5.88 47.22
C TYR A 587 -45.62 -5.50 47.56
N ALA A 588 -46.51 -6.49 47.73
CA ALA A 588 -47.91 -6.27 48.14
C ALA A 588 -48.00 -5.60 49.52
N LYS A 589 -47.17 -6.01 50.49
CA LYS A 589 -47.10 -5.41 51.83
C LYS A 589 -46.60 -3.96 51.83
N GLN A 590 -45.76 -3.58 50.86
CA GLN A 590 -45.22 -2.21 50.76
C GLN A 590 -46.15 -1.24 50.00
N LEU A 591 -46.94 -1.75 49.04
CA LEU A 591 -47.80 -0.93 48.18
C LEU A 591 -49.15 -0.60 48.81
N LEU A 592 -49.81 -1.57 49.45
CA LEU A 592 -51.15 -1.36 50.00
C LEU A 592 -51.24 -0.21 51.02
N PRO A 593 -50.26 0.04 51.91
CA PRO A 593 -50.27 1.20 52.79
C PRO A 593 -50.08 2.55 52.07
N LYS A 594 -49.49 2.55 50.87
CA LYS A 594 -49.24 3.78 50.07
C LYS A 594 -50.46 4.24 49.29
N ILE A 595 -51.48 3.39 49.14
CA ILE A 595 -52.72 3.74 48.47
C ILE A 595 -53.64 4.41 49.50
N SER A 596 -53.99 5.68 49.28
CA SER A 596 -54.88 6.41 50.17
C SER A 596 -56.34 5.94 50.02
N PRO A 597 -57.12 5.85 51.12
CA PRO A 597 -58.56 5.61 51.02
C PRO A 597 -59.27 6.76 50.30
N GLN A 598 -60.41 6.47 49.67
CA GLN A 598 -61.22 7.47 48.96
C GLN A 598 -61.71 8.61 49.88
N LYS A 599 -61.86 8.33 51.19
CA LYS A 599 -62.07 9.33 52.22
C LYS A 599 -61.10 9.08 53.37
N PRO A 600 -60.32 10.08 53.82
CA PRO A 600 -59.51 9.92 55.02
C PRO A 600 -60.42 9.69 56.25
N PRO A 601 -59.95 8.94 57.26
CA PRO A 601 -60.69 8.79 58.50
C PRO A 601 -60.95 10.16 59.14
N ARG A 602 -62.07 10.29 59.86
CA ARG A 602 -62.37 11.54 60.58
C ARG A 602 -61.32 11.75 61.68
N LYS A 603 -60.97 13.01 61.93
CA LYS A 603 -59.90 13.42 62.88
C LYS A 603 -60.09 12.91 64.32
N ASP A 604 -61.32 12.61 64.73
CA ASP A 604 -61.69 12.08 66.04
C ASP A 604 -61.39 10.57 66.20
N MET A 605 -61.11 9.86 65.11
CA MET A 605 -60.77 8.42 65.10
C MET A 605 -59.27 8.15 64.92
N GLU A 606 -58.43 9.18 64.77
CA GLU A 606 -56.97 9.01 64.75
C GLU A 606 -56.46 8.80 66.18
N SER A 607 -56.16 7.55 66.55
CA SER A 607 -55.51 7.26 67.84
C SER A 607 -54.02 7.65 67.78
N THR A 608 -53.60 8.63 68.57
CA THR A 608 -52.19 9.03 68.75
C THR A 608 -51.35 8.01 69.53
N ILE A 609 -51.94 6.90 69.98
CA ILE A 609 -51.36 5.97 70.96
C ILE A 609 -50.36 4.97 70.33
N PHE A 610 -50.35 4.76 69.00
CA PHE A 610 -49.46 3.79 68.35
C PHE A 610 -48.73 4.35 67.11
N LYS A 611 -47.95 5.43 67.29
CA LYS A 611 -46.90 5.81 66.34
C LYS A 611 -45.52 5.52 66.96
N ILE A 612 -45.02 4.30 66.76
CA ILE A 612 -43.60 3.90 66.87
C ILE A 612 -43.29 3.02 65.66
#